data_AF-A0A931Z7Q9-F1
#
_entry.id   AF-A0A931Z7Q9-F1
#
_cell.length_a   1.000
_cell.length_b   1.000
_cell.length_c   1.000
_cell.angle_alpha   90.00
_cell.angle_beta   90.00
_cell.angle_gamma   90.00
#
_symmetry.space_group_name_H-M   'P 1'
#
loop_
_entity.id
_entity.type
_entity.pdbx_description
1 polymer ?
#
loop_
_entity_poly.entity_id
_entity_poly.type
_entity_poly.pdbx_seq_one_letter_code
_entity_poly.pdbx_strand_id
1 'polypeptide(L)'
;MNQEWKIVADALRQEIADYGGLLHLFEEQQRYLFARNPDAVLRLSGEIETQVRNLHEARRNREAIVAAFAIENNELPTVTLRSLLPHFAVDVRPLLEALISEINLLIHRVRRTSRHNHSLLARTVEAQQELLRQLRPDAFTQTYAPTGRVMLSGARPEPAFKVAG
;
A
#
# COMPACT_ATOMS: atom_id res chain seq x y z
N MET A 1 24.90 29.65 -6.18
CA MET A 1 24.14 29.02 -5.09
C MET A 1 22.65 29.41 -5.13
N ASN A 2 21.93 29.20 -6.24
CA ASN A 2 20.50 29.58 -6.38
C ASN A 2 19.62 28.49 -7.01
N GLN A 3 20.13 27.25 -7.07
CA GLN A 3 19.51 26.11 -7.76
C GLN A 3 19.31 24.88 -6.87
N GLU A 4 20.01 24.75 -5.74
CA GLU A 4 19.87 23.61 -4.82
C GLU A 4 18.43 23.45 -4.30
N TRP A 5 17.78 24.57 -3.97
CA TRP A 5 16.37 24.55 -3.55
C TRP A 5 15.43 24.04 -4.65
N LYS A 6 15.77 24.27 -5.93
CA LYS A 6 14.98 23.75 -7.06
C LYS A 6 15.09 22.24 -7.15
N ILE A 7 16.31 21.70 -6.99
CA ILE A 7 16.54 20.25 -6.99
C ILE A 7 15.74 19.58 -5.87
N VAL A 8 15.77 20.15 -4.66
CA VAL A 8 14.98 19.65 -3.52
C VAL A 8 13.48 19.77 -3.81
N ALA A 9 13.01 20.92 -4.32
CA ALA A 9 11.60 21.13 -4.64
C ALA A 9 11.11 20.17 -5.73
N ASP A 10 11.92 19.90 -6.75
CA ASP A 10 11.57 18.98 -7.84
C ASP A 10 11.51 17.53 -7.34
N ALA A 11 12.43 17.13 -6.47
CA ALA A 11 12.36 15.82 -5.81
C ALA A 11 11.10 15.67 -4.95
N LEU A 12 10.71 16.71 -4.19
CA LEU A 12 9.47 16.71 -3.41
C LEU A 12 8.23 16.65 -4.31
N ARG A 13 8.19 17.41 -5.41
CA ARG A 13 7.08 17.39 -6.37
C ARG A 13 6.91 16.04 -7.04
N GLN A 14 8.02 15.39 -7.40
CA GLN A 14 8.00 14.03 -7.93
C GLN A 14 7.39 13.06 -6.91
N GLU A 15 7.81 13.15 -5.64
CA GLU A 15 7.24 12.31 -4.57
C GLU A 15 5.74 12.58 -4.34
N ILE A 16 5.28 13.84 -4.43
CA ILE A 16 3.85 14.19 -4.42
C ILE A 16 3.11 13.53 -5.57
N ALA A 17 3.65 13.61 -6.79
CA ALA A 17 3.03 13.00 -7.97
C ALA A 17 2.93 11.47 -7.81
N ASP A 18 3.97 10.84 -7.29
CA ASP A 18 3.99 9.39 -7.08
C ASP A 18 3.01 8.93 -5.99
N TYR A 19 2.92 9.68 -4.88
CA TYR A 19 1.91 9.42 -3.85
C TYR A 19 0.48 9.69 -4.34
N GLY A 20 0.27 10.73 -5.15
CA GLY A 20 -1.02 11.04 -5.77
C GLY A 20 -1.47 9.93 -6.72
N GLY A 21 -0.56 9.44 -7.57
CA GLY A 21 -0.81 8.29 -8.44
C GLY A 21 -1.17 7.03 -7.65
N LEU A 22 -0.42 6.74 -6.58
CA LEU A 22 -0.72 5.59 -5.72
C LEU A 22 -2.08 5.72 -5.01
N LEU A 23 -2.44 6.92 -4.55
CA LEU A 23 -3.75 7.18 -3.95
C LEU A 23 -4.86 6.91 -4.96
N HIS A 24 -4.71 7.39 -6.20
CA HIS A 24 -5.68 7.18 -7.26
C HIS A 24 -5.92 5.68 -7.52
N LEU A 25 -4.84 4.89 -7.60
CA LEU A 25 -4.93 3.44 -7.76
C LEU A 25 -5.67 2.78 -6.58
N PHE A 26 -5.42 3.20 -5.34
CA PHE A 26 -6.17 2.66 -4.20
C PHE A 26 -7.65 3.06 -4.22
N GLU A 27 -8.00 4.27 -4.62
CA GLU A 27 -9.39 4.70 -4.77
C GLU A 27 -10.10 3.93 -5.90
N GLU A 28 -9.39 3.64 -6.99
CA GLU A 28 -9.90 2.79 -8.07
C GLU A 28 -10.11 1.34 -7.62
N GLN A 29 -9.18 0.78 -6.85
CA GLN A 29 -9.33 -0.54 -6.26
C GLN A 29 -10.58 -0.58 -5.37
N GLN A 30 -10.80 0.46 -4.57
CA GLN A 30 -11.98 0.57 -3.71
C GLN A 30 -13.27 0.56 -4.54
N ARG A 31 -13.31 1.27 -5.68
CA ARG A 31 -14.45 1.25 -6.61
C ARG A 31 -14.71 -0.15 -7.18
N TYR A 32 -13.67 -0.86 -7.63
CA TYR A 32 -13.83 -2.22 -8.16
C TYR A 32 -14.25 -3.23 -7.08
N LEU A 33 -13.80 -3.06 -5.84
CA LEU A 33 -14.25 -3.86 -4.70
C LEU A 33 -15.75 -3.67 -4.44
N PHE A 34 -16.24 -2.43 -4.48
CA PHE A 34 -17.68 -2.16 -4.36
C PHE A 34 -18.48 -2.71 -5.54
N ALA A 35 -17.94 -2.61 -6.76
CA ALA A 35 -18.55 -3.17 -7.96
C ALA A 35 -18.45 -4.71 -8.03
N ARG A 36 -17.79 -5.36 -7.06
CA ARG A 36 -17.53 -6.81 -7.01
C ARG A 36 -16.89 -7.33 -8.31
N ASN A 37 -15.93 -6.58 -8.86
CA ASN A 37 -15.18 -6.94 -10.06
C ASN A 37 -13.79 -7.47 -9.70
N PRO A 38 -13.62 -8.78 -9.45
CA PRO A 38 -12.35 -9.36 -8.99
C PRO A 38 -11.25 -9.26 -10.07
N ASP A 39 -11.59 -9.37 -11.35
CA ASP A 39 -10.61 -9.31 -12.44
C ASP A 39 -9.95 -7.93 -12.54
N ALA A 40 -10.74 -6.87 -12.38
CA ALA A 40 -10.23 -5.50 -12.34
C ALA A 40 -9.35 -5.25 -11.10
N VAL A 41 -9.71 -5.82 -9.94
CA VAL A 41 -8.90 -5.74 -8.71
C VAL A 41 -7.55 -6.45 -8.89
N LEU A 42 -7.53 -7.61 -9.54
CA LEU A 42 -6.29 -8.35 -9.83
C LEU A 42 -5.39 -7.58 -10.79
N ARG A 43 -5.93 -7.04 -11.89
CA ARG A 43 -5.14 -6.22 -12.84
C ARG A 43 -4.50 -5.01 -12.15
N LEU A 44 -5.31 -4.29 -11.36
CA LEU A 44 -4.88 -3.09 -10.65
C LEU A 44 -3.81 -3.39 -9.59
N SER A 45 -3.76 -4.62 -9.07
CA SER A 45 -2.72 -5.01 -8.11
C SER A 45 -1.32 -4.95 -8.72
N GLY A 46 -1.15 -5.34 -9.99
CA GLY A 46 0.13 -5.20 -10.71
C GLY A 46 0.52 -3.73 -10.96
N GLU A 47 -0.46 -2.87 -11.21
CA GLU A 47 -0.24 -1.41 -11.36
C GLU A 47 0.18 -0.79 -10.02
N ILE A 48 -0.50 -1.15 -8.92
CA ILE A 48 -0.14 -0.72 -7.56
C ILE A 48 1.29 -1.15 -7.21
N GLU A 49 1.67 -2.40 -7.47
CA GLU A 49 3.04 -2.88 -7.22
C GLU A 49 4.08 -2.09 -7.99
N THR A 50 3.80 -1.76 -9.25
CA THR A 50 4.68 -0.94 -10.09
C THR A 50 4.81 0.47 -9.55
N GLN A 51 3.69 1.09 -9.18
CA GLN A 51 3.69 2.44 -8.61
C GLN A 51 4.41 2.49 -7.26
N VAL A 52 4.29 1.46 -6.43
CA VAL A 52 5.02 1.35 -5.16
C VAL A 52 6.53 1.26 -5.39
N ARG A 53 7.00 0.52 -6.40
CA ARG A 53 8.43 0.49 -6.75
C ARG A 53 8.94 1.86 -7.19
N ASN A 54 8.21 2.54 -8.07
CA ASN A 54 8.56 3.88 -8.53
C ASN A 54 8.63 4.88 -7.36
N LEU A 55 7.64 4.84 -6.48
CA LEU A 55 7.61 5.67 -5.27
C LEU A 55 8.83 5.40 -4.35
N HIS A 56 9.23 4.14 -4.18
CA HIS A 56 10.43 3.80 -3.41
C HIS A 56 11.71 4.33 -4.05
N GLU A 57 11.81 4.36 -5.37
CA GLU A 57 12.93 4.96 -6.08
C GLU A 57 12.96 6.48 -5.93
N ALA A 58 11.82 7.15 -6.15
CA ALA A 58 11.70 8.60 -5.98
C ALA A 58 12.05 9.04 -4.55
N ARG A 59 11.55 8.31 -3.55
CA ARG A 59 11.86 8.58 -2.14
C ARG A 59 13.36 8.40 -1.83
N ARG A 60 13.99 7.33 -2.33
CA ARG A 60 15.44 7.12 -2.17
C ARG A 60 16.24 8.24 -2.81
N ASN A 61 15.85 8.69 -4.00
CA ASN A 61 16.48 9.82 -4.67
C ASN A 61 16.35 11.11 -3.86
N ARG A 62 15.15 11.40 -3.32
CA ARG A 62 14.97 12.56 -2.42
C ARG A 62 15.85 12.45 -1.19
N GLU A 63 15.90 11.30 -0.53
CA GLU A 63 16.73 11.09 0.67
C GLU A 63 18.21 11.32 0.38
N ALA A 64 18.70 10.88 -0.79
CA ALA A 64 20.08 11.15 -1.24
C ALA A 64 20.34 12.65 -1.47
N ILE A 65 19.43 13.35 -2.15
CA ILE A 65 19.53 14.80 -2.40
C ILE A 65 19.56 15.58 -1.08
N VAL A 66 18.67 15.24 -0.15
CA VAL A 66 18.59 15.90 1.16
C VAL A 66 19.84 15.61 2.00
N ALA A 67 20.36 14.38 1.96
CA ALA A 67 21.59 14.03 2.66
C ALA A 67 22.81 14.77 2.10
N ALA A 68 22.91 14.90 0.77
CA ALA A 68 23.97 15.69 0.13
C ALA A 68 23.91 17.17 0.57
N PHE A 69 22.71 17.76 0.54
CA PHE A 69 22.50 19.14 1.00
C PHE A 69 22.84 19.33 2.49
N ALA A 70 22.53 18.35 3.34
CA ALA A 70 22.91 18.39 4.76
C ALA A 70 24.43 18.43 4.94
N ILE A 71 25.16 17.57 4.22
CA ILE A 71 26.63 17.51 4.28
C ILE A 71 27.25 18.84 3.82
N GLU A 72 26.74 19.42 2.73
CA GLU A 72 27.20 20.72 2.21
C GLU A 72 27.01 21.87 3.23
N ASN A 73 26.02 21.76 4.12
CA ASN A 73 25.73 22.75 5.17
C ASN A 73 26.31 22.38 6.54
N ASN A 74 27.25 21.42 6.60
CA ASN A 74 27.89 20.91 7.83
C ASN A 74 26.90 20.31 8.84
N GLU A 75 25.78 19.76 8.37
CA GLU A 75 24.80 19.04 9.16
C GLU A 75 24.96 17.52 9.01
N LEU A 76 24.39 16.75 9.94
CA LEU A 76 24.39 15.28 9.83
C LEU A 76 23.50 14.84 8.65
N PRO A 77 23.87 13.81 7.87
CA PRO A 77 23.06 13.33 6.75
C PRO A 77 21.71 12.72 7.17
N THR A 78 21.53 12.46 8.46
CA THR A 78 20.30 11.92 9.06
C THR A 78 19.32 12.99 9.52
N VAL A 79 19.64 14.28 9.39
CA VAL A 79 18.73 15.36 9.78
C VAL A 79 17.51 15.41 8.86
N THR A 80 16.40 15.86 9.42
CA THR A 80 15.16 16.00 8.65
C THR A 80 15.25 17.16 7.67
N LEU A 81 14.52 17.09 6.55
CA LEU A 81 14.42 18.24 5.64
C LEU A 81 13.86 19.49 6.33
N ARG A 82 12.98 19.31 7.34
CA ARG A 82 12.41 20.42 8.11
C ARG A 82 13.45 21.18 8.93
N SER A 83 14.44 20.48 9.50
CA SER A 83 15.55 21.11 10.22
C SER A 83 16.54 21.82 9.30
N LEU A 84 16.55 21.50 8.00
CA LEU A 84 17.39 22.15 7.00
C LEU A 84 16.75 23.43 6.42
N LEU A 85 15.48 23.70 6.70
CA LEU A 85 14.77 24.90 6.22
C LEU A 85 15.48 26.24 6.53
N PRO A 86 16.13 26.43 7.70
CA PRO A 86 16.88 27.65 8.00
C PRO A 86 18.06 27.92 7.06
N HIS A 87 18.59 26.88 6.38
CA HIS A 87 19.69 27.01 5.42
C HIS A 87 19.21 27.49 4.03
N PHE A 88 17.90 27.46 3.77
CA PHE A 88 17.33 28.01 2.54
C PHE A 88 17.01 29.50 2.67
N ALA A 89 16.98 30.20 1.52
CA ALA A 89 16.53 31.58 1.42
C ALA A 89 15.10 31.74 1.98
N VAL A 90 14.85 32.83 2.71
CA VAL A 90 13.59 33.09 3.44
C VAL A 90 12.38 32.99 2.51
N ASP A 91 12.49 33.50 1.29
CA ASP A 91 11.41 33.52 0.29
C ASP A 91 10.99 32.13 -0.20
N VAL A 92 11.88 31.13 -0.09
CA VAL A 92 11.65 29.77 -0.59
C VAL A 92 11.12 28.82 0.51
N ARG A 93 11.34 29.16 1.79
CA ARG A 93 10.93 28.30 2.92
C ARG A 93 9.44 27.96 2.91
N PRO A 94 8.49 28.90 2.66
CA PRO A 94 7.07 28.58 2.65
C PRO A 94 6.69 27.54 1.59
N LEU A 95 7.34 27.58 0.42
CA LEU A 95 7.13 26.59 -0.63
C LEU A 95 7.58 25.20 -0.18
N LEU A 96 8.79 25.08 0.39
CA LEU A 96 9.30 23.79 0.86
C LEU A 96 8.47 23.25 2.01
N GLU A 97 8.03 24.09 2.94
CA GLU A 97 7.13 23.71 4.03
C GLU A 97 5.78 23.19 3.52
N ALA A 98 5.20 23.84 2.52
CA ALA A 98 3.97 23.40 1.89
C ALA A 98 4.15 22.02 1.22
N LEU A 99 5.24 21.83 0.45
CA LEU A 99 5.54 20.56 -0.20
C LEU A 99 5.73 19.42 0.81
N ILE A 100 6.47 19.66 1.89
CA ILE A 100 6.66 18.67 2.97
C ILE A 100 5.31 18.33 3.63
N SER A 101 4.48 19.35 3.87
CA SER A 101 3.16 19.14 4.50
C SER A 101 2.23 18.33 3.59
N GLU A 102 2.25 18.59 2.29
CA GLU A 102 1.44 17.86 1.30
C GLU A 102 1.85 16.40 1.20
N ILE A 103 3.15 16.10 1.15
CA ILE A 103 3.65 14.71 1.16
C ILE A 103 3.14 13.97 2.41
N ASN A 104 3.24 14.59 3.59
CA ASN A 104 2.77 13.97 4.83
C ASN A 104 1.27 13.70 4.79
N LEU A 105 0.47 14.65 4.30
CA LEU A 105 -0.97 14.47 4.13
C LEU A 105 -1.28 13.28 3.20
N LEU A 106 -0.59 13.19 2.05
CA LEU A 106 -0.77 12.10 1.10
C LEU A 106 -0.35 10.75 1.68
N ILE A 107 0.77 10.67 2.41
CA ILE A 107 1.18 9.45 3.13
C ILE A 107 0.07 8.96 4.04
N HIS A 108 -0.56 9.85 4.82
CA HIS A 108 -1.67 9.49 5.70
C HIS A 108 -2.88 8.98 4.92
N ARG A 109 -3.25 9.63 3.81
CA ARG A 109 -4.37 9.23 2.96
C ARG A 109 -4.13 7.88 2.31
N VAL A 110 -3.00 7.68 1.65
CA VAL A 110 -2.60 6.41 1.03
C VAL A 110 -2.66 5.26 2.03
N ARG A 111 -2.05 5.43 3.22
CA ARG A 111 -2.07 4.41 4.27
C ARG A 111 -3.49 4.10 4.76
N ARG A 112 -4.35 5.11 4.86
CA ARG A 112 -5.74 4.92 5.28
C ARG A 112 -6.53 4.14 4.22
N THR A 113 -6.49 4.57 2.96
CA THR A 113 -7.22 3.93 1.86
C THR A 113 -6.74 2.49 1.65
N SER A 114 -5.43 2.25 1.69
CA SER A 114 -4.87 0.89 1.61
C SER A 114 -5.41 -0.04 2.71
N ARG A 115 -5.46 0.42 3.96
CA ARG A 115 -6.05 -0.37 5.08
C ARG A 115 -7.54 -0.63 4.87
N HIS A 116 -8.29 0.35 4.37
CA HIS A 116 -9.70 0.17 4.06
C HIS A 116 -9.89 -0.91 2.98
N ASN A 117 -9.12 -0.84 1.88
CA ASN A 117 -9.19 -1.84 0.82
C ASN A 117 -8.85 -3.24 1.31
N HIS A 118 -7.83 -3.37 2.15
CA HIS A 118 -7.48 -4.65 2.77
C HIS A 118 -8.62 -5.20 3.63
N SER A 119 -9.27 -4.35 4.45
CA SER A 119 -10.42 -4.76 5.26
C SER A 119 -11.63 -5.17 4.40
N LEU A 120 -11.89 -4.47 3.30
CA LEU A 120 -12.94 -4.83 2.34
C LEU A 120 -12.67 -6.21 1.72
N LEU A 121 -11.45 -6.43 1.26
CA LEU A 121 -11.01 -7.72 0.70
C LEU A 121 -11.18 -8.86 1.71
N ALA A 122 -10.71 -8.70 2.94
CA ALA A 122 -10.85 -9.70 4.00
C ALA A 122 -12.33 -10.06 4.23
N ARG A 123 -13.20 -9.06 4.35
CA ARG A 123 -14.64 -9.26 4.52
C ARG A 123 -15.29 -9.97 3.32
N THR A 124 -14.86 -9.67 2.10
CA THR A 124 -15.38 -10.37 0.90
C THR A 124 -15.01 -11.85 0.90
N VAL A 125 -13.80 -12.20 1.32
CA VAL A 125 -13.34 -13.59 1.44
C VAL A 125 -14.11 -14.32 2.53
N GLU A 126 -14.29 -13.69 3.71
CA GLU A 126 -15.07 -14.26 4.81
C GLU A 126 -16.52 -14.56 4.39
N ALA A 127 -17.17 -13.62 3.70
CA ALA A 127 -18.54 -13.81 3.21
C ALA A 127 -18.63 -14.94 2.16
N GLN A 128 -17.64 -15.06 1.27
CA GLN A 128 -17.58 -16.15 0.31
C GLN A 128 -17.37 -17.51 0.99
N GLN A 129 -16.49 -17.58 1.99
CA GLN A 129 -16.28 -18.80 2.78
C GLN A 129 -17.55 -19.23 3.51
N GLU A 130 -18.30 -18.28 4.08
CA GLU A 130 -19.55 -18.57 4.76
C GLU A 130 -20.64 -19.06 3.80
N LEU A 131 -20.78 -18.44 2.62
CA LEU A 131 -21.68 -18.93 1.57
C LEU A 131 -21.31 -20.35 1.11
N LEU A 132 -20.01 -20.64 0.94
CA LEU A 132 -19.55 -21.97 0.58
C LEU A 132 -19.89 -23.01 1.66
N ARG A 133 -19.80 -22.65 2.95
CA ARG A 133 -20.21 -23.53 4.06
C ARG A 133 -21.72 -23.82 4.03
N GLN A 134 -22.54 -22.80 3.75
CA GLN A 134 -23.99 -22.95 3.68
C GLN A 134 -24.43 -23.78 2.46
N LEU A 135 -23.76 -23.63 1.31
CA LEU A 135 -24.08 -24.35 0.08
C LEU A 135 -23.54 -25.79 0.08
N ARG A 136 -22.47 -26.07 0.82
CA ARG A 136 -21.87 -27.41 0.96
C ARG A 136 -21.61 -27.76 2.43
N PRO A 137 -22.68 -28.04 3.21
CA PRO A 137 -22.54 -28.41 4.62
C PRO A 137 -21.71 -29.70 4.79
N ASP A 138 -21.83 -30.65 3.85
CA ASP A 138 -21.16 -31.97 3.93
C ASP A 138 -19.69 -31.96 3.46
N ALA A 139 -19.21 -30.89 2.82
CA ALA A 139 -17.83 -30.81 2.32
C ALA A 139 -16.83 -30.33 3.39
N PHE A 140 -17.33 -29.81 4.52
CA PHE A 140 -16.53 -29.23 5.60
C PHE A 140 -16.93 -29.84 6.95
N THR A 141 -16.49 -31.06 7.23
CA THR A 141 -16.62 -31.64 8.57
C THR A 141 -15.65 -30.93 9.52
N GLN A 142 -16.17 -30.13 10.45
CA GLN A 142 -15.36 -29.56 11.53
C GLN A 142 -14.98 -30.68 12.52
N THR A 143 -13.88 -31.38 12.28
CA THR A 143 -13.34 -32.30 13.27
C THR A 143 -12.33 -31.56 14.13
N TYR A 144 -12.58 -31.52 15.44
CA TYR A 144 -11.62 -30.99 16.41
C TYR A 144 -10.31 -31.76 16.28
N ALA A 145 -9.21 -31.06 16.00
CA ALA A 145 -7.90 -31.67 16.15
C ALA A 145 -7.65 -32.01 17.64
N PRO A 146 -6.80 -33.00 17.96
CA PRO A 146 -6.46 -33.36 19.34
C PRO A 146 -5.92 -32.20 20.20
N THR A 147 -5.56 -31.08 19.57
CA THR A 147 -5.05 -29.85 20.18
C THR A 147 -6.12 -28.75 20.39
N GLY A 148 -7.40 -29.04 20.14
CA GLY A 148 -8.51 -28.09 20.36
C GLY A 148 -8.66 -27.01 19.28
N ARG A 149 -7.93 -27.09 18.16
CA ARG A 149 -8.10 -26.20 17.00
C ARG A 149 -9.01 -26.84 15.95
N VAL A 150 -9.94 -26.05 15.40
CA VAL A 150 -10.79 -26.44 14.27
C VAL A 150 -9.94 -26.41 13.00
N MET A 151 -9.67 -27.58 12.42
CA MET A 151 -9.00 -27.69 11.12
C MET A 151 -10.04 -27.90 10.02
N LEU A 152 -9.93 -27.14 8.94
CA LEU A 152 -10.69 -27.38 7.70
C LEU A 152 -10.03 -28.55 6.95
N SER A 153 -10.47 -29.77 7.22
CA SER A 153 -10.11 -30.91 6.39
C SER A 153 -11.04 -30.93 5.17
N GLY A 154 -10.49 -30.68 3.98
CA GLY A 154 -11.21 -30.90 2.73
C GLY A 154 -11.47 -32.39 2.54
N ALA A 155 -12.72 -32.76 2.27
CA ALA A 155 -13.12 -34.14 2.04
C ALA A 155 -12.32 -34.76 0.87
N ARG A 156 -11.61 -35.87 1.14
CA ARG A 156 -11.14 -36.79 0.10
C ARG A 156 -12.38 -37.28 -0.68
N PRO A 157 -12.35 -37.34 -2.02
CA PRO A 157 -13.43 -38.00 -2.75
C PRO A 157 -13.41 -39.50 -2.39
N GLU A 158 -14.49 -40.00 -1.79
CA GLU A 158 -14.70 -41.44 -1.65
C GLU A 158 -14.76 -42.09 -3.03
N PRO A 159 -14.03 -43.20 -3.27
CA PRO A 159 -14.25 -44.00 -4.45
C PRO A 159 -15.61 -44.71 -4.33
N ALA A 160 -16.47 -44.47 -5.31
CA ALA A 160 -17.79 -45.06 -5.45
C ALA A 160 -17.75 -46.60 -5.39
N PHE A 161 -18.66 -47.15 -4.60
CA PHE A 161 -19.24 -48.49 -4.63
C PHE A 161 -18.58 -49.58 -5.50
N LYS A 162 -18.22 -50.70 -4.86
CA LYS A 162 -18.37 -52.02 -5.48
C LYS A 162 -18.87 -53.04 -4.46
N VAL A 163 -20.17 -53.33 -4.52
CA VAL A 163 -20.78 -54.57 -4.04
C VAL A 163 -21.27 -55.32 -5.28
N ALA A 164 -20.74 -56.53 -5.50
CA ALA A 164 -21.44 -57.69 -6.08
C ALA A 164 -20.42 -58.76 -6.50
N GLY A 165 -20.57 -59.98 -5.96
CA GLY A 165 -19.84 -61.19 -6.37
C GLY A 165 -19.37 -62.00 -5.18
#